data_AF-A0A1C6FHA7-F1
#
_entry.id   AF-A0A1C6FHA7-F1
#
_cell.length_a   1.000
_cell.length_b   1.000
_cell.length_c   1.000
_cell.angle_alpha   90.00
_cell.angle_beta   90.00
_cell.angle_gamma   90.00
#
_symmetry.space_group_name_H-M   'P 1'
#
loop_
_entity.id
_entity.type
_entity.pdbx_description
1 polymer ?
#
loop_
_entity_poly.entity_id
_entity_poly.type
_entity_poly.pdbx_seq_one_letter_code
_entity_poly.pdbx_strand_id
1 'polypeptide(L)'
;MYNKFSVCGILGKATSYDNSIVIGSRVIDSPVLGAITPQELSGGVKTLILIAHVPDKIFNASTCGDNCAKWLLKMGEKKDITINLRHLMDFGRQEFVINILNTNQIVHDMRELIPIAGMIVR
;
A
#
# COMPACT_ATOMS: atom_id res chain seq x y z
N MET A 1 -18.00 5.59 5.65
CA MET A 1 -18.00 5.08 4.26
C MET A 1 -16.62 4.49 4.01
N TYR A 2 -16.51 3.27 3.49
CA TYR A 2 -15.22 2.61 3.27
C TYR A 2 -14.90 2.65 1.78
N ASN A 3 -13.77 3.23 1.42
CA ASN A 3 -13.43 3.43 0.01
C ASN A 3 -12.52 2.28 -0.40
N LYS A 4 -13.07 1.33 -1.17
CA LYS A 4 -12.34 0.16 -1.63
C LYS A 4 -11.64 0.52 -2.94
N PHE A 5 -10.34 0.32 -2.96
CA PHE A 5 -9.51 0.51 -4.14
C PHE A 5 -8.91 -0.84 -4.50
N SER A 6 -9.13 -1.29 -5.73
CA SER A 6 -8.35 -2.37 -6.32
C SER A 6 -7.17 -1.73 -7.02
N VAL A 7 -5.96 -2.01 -6.54
CA VAL A 7 -4.74 -1.42 -7.08
C VAL A 7 -4.12 -2.44 -8.04
N CYS A 8 -3.95 -2.05 -9.31
CA CYS A 8 -3.34 -2.85 -10.38
C CYS A 8 -2.24 -2.00 -11.04
N GLY A 9 -1.01 -2.01 -10.53
CA GLY A 9 0.02 -1.06 -10.97
C GLY A 9 0.71 -1.43 -12.28
N ILE A 10 1.11 -0.44 -13.10
CA ILE A 10 2.20 -0.55 -14.09
C ILE A 10 3.18 0.63 -13.95
N LEU A 11 4.47 0.28 -13.85
CA LEU A 11 5.74 1.00 -14.05
C LEU A 11 6.21 2.06 -13.02
N GLY A 12 7.08 1.58 -12.12
CA GLY A 12 8.20 2.33 -11.55
C GLY A 12 9.24 1.42 -10.87
N LYS A 13 10.54 1.68 -11.07
CA LYS A 13 11.61 0.95 -10.36
C LYS A 13 11.73 1.50 -8.92
N ALA A 14 10.97 0.92 -7.99
CA ALA A 14 11.10 1.22 -6.56
C ALA A 14 12.36 0.55 -5.99
N THR A 15 13.36 1.35 -5.61
CA THR A 15 14.58 0.86 -4.94
C THR A 15 14.62 1.36 -3.50
N SER A 16 14.03 0.61 -2.58
CA SER A 16 14.42 0.65 -1.17
C SER A 16 14.49 -0.79 -0.70
N TYR A 17 15.69 -1.31 -0.52
CA TYR A 17 15.88 -2.69 -0.08
C TYR A 17 15.95 -2.71 1.44
N ASP A 18 14.97 -3.35 2.08
CA ASP A 18 15.10 -3.77 3.46
C ASP A 18 15.72 -5.16 3.44
N ASN A 19 17.00 -5.26 3.79
CA ASN A 19 17.72 -6.54 3.85
C ASN A 19 17.57 -7.22 5.23
N SER A 20 16.50 -6.89 5.97
CA SER A 20 16.19 -7.52 7.25
C SER A 20 15.83 -9.01 7.05
N ILE A 21 16.30 -9.86 7.96
CA ILE A 21 16.06 -11.31 7.92
C ILE A 21 15.32 -11.77 9.18
N VAL A 22 14.39 -12.72 9.04
CA VAL A 22 13.70 -13.33 10.19
C VAL A 22 14.61 -14.42 10.76
N ILE A 23 15.16 -14.21 11.96
CA ILE A 23 16.09 -15.15 12.62
C ILE A 23 15.43 -15.97 13.73
N GLY A 24 14.16 -15.68 14.05
CA GLY A 24 13.36 -16.46 14.98
C GLY A 24 11.90 -16.04 14.96
N SER A 25 11.04 -16.77 15.68
CA SER A 25 9.57 -16.59 15.64
C SER A 25 9.09 -15.18 15.99
N ARG A 26 9.92 -14.39 16.68
CA ARG A 26 9.61 -13.03 17.13
C ARG A 26 10.78 -12.08 16.93
N VAL A 27 11.78 -12.45 16.13
CA VAL A 27 13.02 -11.68 15.98
C VAL A 27 13.35 -11.53 14.50
N ILE A 28 13.45 -10.27 14.10
CA ILE A 28 13.86 -9.80 12.78
C ILE A 28 15.20 -9.10 13.00
N ASP A 29 16.26 -9.59 12.37
CA ASP A 29 17.55 -8.92 12.36
C ASP A 29 17.59 -7.92 11.22
N SER A 30 17.59 -6.64 11.57
CA SER A 30 17.65 -5.54 10.62
C SER A 30 19.07 -4.99 10.51
N PRO A 31 19.62 -4.81 9.30
CA PRO A 31 20.93 -4.18 9.13
C PRO A 31 20.96 -2.71 9.57
N VAL A 32 19.78 -2.08 9.74
CA VAL A 32 19.65 -0.68 10.14
C VAL A 32 19.28 -0.55 11.61
N LEU A 33 18.34 -1.36 12.09
CA LEU A 33 17.78 -1.24 13.45
C LEU A 33 18.34 -2.28 14.43
N GLY A 34 19.12 -3.25 13.97
CA GLY A 34 19.51 -4.42 14.75
C GLY A 34 18.35 -5.40 14.94
N ALA A 35 18.43 -6.22 15.97
CA ALA A 35 17.39 -7.19 16.30
C ALA A 35 16.13 -6.47 16.83
N ILE A 36 15.04 -6.55 16.06
CA ILE A 36 13.73 -6.00 16.40
C ILE A 36 12.67 -7.10 16.40
N THR A 37 11.57 -6.85 17.07
CA THR A 37 10.38 -7.70 17.09
C THR A 37 9.31 -7.19 16.12
N PRO A 38 8.34 -8.03 15.72
CA PRO A 38 7.19 -7.57 14.96
C PRO A 38 6.40 -6.44 15.64
N GLN A 39 6.49 -6.26 16.96
CA GLN A 39 5.82 -5.17 17.67
C GLN A 39 6.43 -3.81 17.35
N GLU A 40 7.72 -3.76 17.06
CA GLU A 40 8.47 -2.51 16.79
C GLU A 40 8.32 -2.04 15.34
N LEU A 41 7.78 -2.88 14.45
CA LEU A 41 7.45 -2.46 13.09
C LEU A 41 6.38 -1.34 13.11
N SER A 42 6.55 -0.36 12.22
CA SER A 42 5.55 0.70 12.05
C SER A 42 4.19 0.11 11.63
N GLY A 43 3.10 0.81 11.96
CA GLY A 43 1.75 0.40 11.56
C GLY A 43 1.61 0.25 10.04
N GLY A 44 2.28 1.11 9.27
CA GLY A 44 2.33 1.04 7.81
C GLY A 44 3.01 -0.24 7.31
N VAL A 45 4.18 -0.59 7.84
CA VAL A 45 4.91 -1.81 7.47
C VAL A 45 4.10 -3.06 7.80
N LYS A 46 3.51 -3.13 9.00
CA LYS A 46 2.60 -4.23 9.38
C LYS A 46 1.43 -4.38 8.40
N THR A 47 0.84 -3.26 8.00
CA THR A 47 -0.30 -3.26 7.07
C THR A 47 0.12 -3.74 5.68
N LEU A 48 1.29 -3.32 5.18
CA LEU A 48 1.84 -3.83 3.91
C LEU A 48 2.09 -5.34 3.96
N ILE A 49 2.69 -5.85 5.06
CA ILE A 49 2.89 -7.30 5.26
C ILE A 49 1.56 -8.05 5.22
N LEU A 50 0.53 -7.53 5.91
CA LEU A 50 -0.80 -8.13 5.94
C LEU A 50 -1.47 -8.15 4.56
N ILE A 51 -1.42 -7.04 3.80
CA ILE A 51 -1.90 -6.98 2.41
C ILE A 51 -1.14 -7.99 1.53
N ALA A 52 0.16 -8.14 1.75
CA ALA A 52 1.01 -9.05 1.00
C ALA A 52 0.72 -10.54 1.28
N HIS A 53 0.31 -10.90 2.50
CA HIS A 53 0.25 -12.31 2.91
C HIS A 53 -1.14 -12.81 3.34
N VAL A 54 -2.13 -11.94 3.47
CA VAL A 54 -3.51 -12.29 3.86
C VAL A 54 -4.50 -11.77 2.81
N PRO A 55 -4.46 -12.30 1.57
CA PRO A 55 -5.18 -11.74 0.41
C PRO A 55 -6.71 -11.86 0.51
N ASP A 56 -7.24 -12.70 1.41
CA ASP A 56 -8.66 -12.88 1.66
C ASP A 56 -9.26 -11.77 2.55
N LYS A 57 -8.45 -10.80 2.97
CA LYS A 57 -8.85 -9.68 3.84
C LYS A 57 -8.57 -8.34 3.16
N ILE A 58 -9.45 -7.37 3.42
CA ILE A 58 -9.28 -5.99 2.96
C ILE A 58 -8.77 -5.18 4.15
N PHE A 59 -7.58 -4.61 4.02
CA PHE A 59 -6.95 -3.80 5.07
C PHE A 59 -7.11 -2.30 4.81
N ASN A 60 -7.15 -1.54 5.90
CA ASN A 60 -7.11 -0.08 5.84
C ASN A 60 -5.67 0.40 5.64
N ALA A 61 -5.33 0.84 4.43
CA ALA A 61 -4.01 1.36 4.09
C ALA A 61 -3.82 2.84 4.42
N SER A 62 -4.80 3.51 5.04
CA SER A 62 -4.64 4.90 5.49
C SER A 62 -3.51 5.05 6.51
N THR A 63 -3.26 4.04 7.34
CA THR A 63 -2.14 4.06 8.31
C THR A 63 -0.78 3.92 7.65
N CYS A 64 -0.74 3.54 6.37
CA CYS A 64 0.49 3.41 5.62
C CYS A 64 1.08 4.77 5.25
N GLY A 65 0.28 5.84 5.12
CA GLY A 65 0.75 7.15 4.67
C GLY A 65 1.37 7.14 3.25
N ASP A 66 1.75 8.31 2.75
CA ASP A 66 2.22 8.46 1.36
C ASP A 66 3.53 7.71 1.08
N ASN A 67 4.38 7.54 2.09
CA ASN A 67 5.66 6.81 1.97
C ASN A 67 5.47 5.32 1.60
N CYS A 68 4.27 4.76 1.81
CA CYS A 68 3.94 3.39 1.47
C CYS A 68 3.25 3.23 0.12
N ALA A 69 2.82 4.32 -0.52
CA ALA A 69 2.05 4.27 -1.77
C ALA A 69 2.79 3.49 -2.86
N LYS A 70 4.10 3.75 -3.02
CA LYS A 70 4.98 3.02 -3.96
C LYS A 70 4.96 1.50 -3.75
N TRP A 71 4.80 1.04 -2.50
CA TRP A 71 4.80 -0.39 -2.17
C TRP A 71 3.48 -1.04 -2.51
N LEU A 72 2.37 -0.32 -2.32
CA LEU A 72 1.04 -0.75 -2.76
C LEU A 72 0.99 -0.91 -4.29
N LEU A 73 1.51 0.08 -5.03
CA LEU A 73 1.64 -0.02 -6.49
C LEU A 73 2.50 -1.22 -6.92
N LYS A 74 3.65 -1.41 -6.27
CA LYS A 74 4.55 -2.54 -6.56
C LYS A 74 3.92 -3.90 -6.27
N MET A 75 3.07 -4.00 -5.25
CA MET A 75 2.29 -5.21 -4.99
C MET A 75 1.22 -5.41 -6.07
N GLY A 76 0.53 -4.34 -6.47
CA GLY A 76 -0.45 -4.31 -7.55
C GLY A 76 0.10 -4.75 -8.91
N GLU A 77 1.40 -4.53 -9.18
CA GLU A 77 2.06 -5.06 -10.39
C GLU A 77 2.15 -6.59 -10.41
N LYS A 78 2.20 -7.23 -9.24
CA LYS A 78 2.41 -8.69 -9.11
C LYS A 78 1.12 -9.46 -8.87
N LYS A 79 0.14 -8.81 -8.24
CA LYS A 79 -1.15 -9.40 -7.88
C LYS A 79 -2.16 -8.30 -7.60
N ASP A 80 -3.42 -8.60 -7.86
CA ASP A 80 -4.50 -7.71 -7.48
C ASP A 80 -4.60 -7.64 -5.95
N ILE A 81 -4.50 -6.42 -5.42
CA ILE A 81 -4.74 -6.14 -4.00
C ILE A 81 -5.94 -5.21 -3.87
N THR A 82 -6.81 -5.50 -2.90
CA THR A 82 -7.89 -4.60 -2.52
C THR A 82 -7.58 -3.99 -1.17
N ILE A 83 -7.53 -2.66 -1.13
CA ILE A 83 -7.26 -1.88 0.09
C ILE A 83 -8.40 -0.91 0.36
N ASN A 84 -8.44 -0.40 1.58
CA ASN A 84 -9.33 0.69 1.98
C ASN A 84 -8.52 1.95 2.28
N LEU A 85 -8.91 3.08 1.71
CA LEU A 85 -8.33 4.39 2.03
C LEU A 85 -9.41 5.32 2.60
N ARG A 86 -9.11 5.94 3.74
CA ARG A 86 -9.98 6.91 4.42
C ARG A 86 -9.52 8.36 4.21
N HIS A 87 -8.38 8.54 3.57
CA HIS A 87 -7.90 9.81 3.04
C HIS A 87 -7.32 9.58 1.65
N LEU A 88 -7.19 10.65 0.87
CA LEU A 88 -6.46 10.62 -0.39
C LEU A 88 -4.98 10.37 -0.11
N MET A 89 -4.46 9.24 -0.57
CA MET A 89 -3.03 8.92 -0.56
C MET A 89 -2.37 9.50 -1.80
N ASP A 90 -1.19 10.10 -1.63
CA ASP A 90 -0.37 10.52 -2.77
C ASP A 90 0.38 9.32 -3.34
N PHE A 91 -0.04 8.85 -4.51
CA PHE A 91 0.61 7.77 -5.26
C PHE A 91 1.82 8.25 -6.08
N GLY A 92 2.15 9.53 -6.00
CA GLY A 92 3.27 10.15 -6.69
C GLY A 92 2.93 10.57 -8.10
N ARG A 93 3.98 10.91 -8.88
CA ARG A 93 3.85 11.46 -10.24
C ARG A 93 3.92 10.39 -11.34
N GLN A 94 4.14 9.14 -10.98
CA GLN A 94 4.22 8.03 -11.93
C GLN A 94 2.80 7.63 -12.36
N GLU A 95 2.69 7.09 -13.57
CA GLU A 95 1.46 6.43 -13.99
C GLU A 95 1.22 5.19 -13.11
N PHE A 96 -0.04 4.90 -12.84
CA PHE A 96 -0.49 3.70 -12.14
C PHE A 96 -1.81 3.25 -12.75
N VAL A 97 -2.37 2.10 -12.35
CA VAL A 97 -3.77 1.80 -12.65
C VAL A 97 -4.46 1.44 -11.34
N ILE A 98 -5.51 2.17 -11.00
CA ILE A 98 -6.30 1.91 -9.80
C ILE A 98 -7.76 1.88 -10.19
N ASN A 99 -8.45 0.79 -9.86
CA ASN A 99 -9.90 0.72 -9.93
C ASN A 99 -10.50 1.15 -8.59
N ILE A 100 -11.23 2.25 -8.61
CA ILE A 100 -11.98 2.81 -7.50
C ILE A 100 -13.31 2.06 -7.41
N LEU A 101 -13.37 1.00 -6.60
CA LEU A 101 -14.51 0.07 -6.57
C LEU A 101 -15.82 0.73 -6.11
N ASN A 102 -15.76 1.87 -5.42
CA ASN A 102 -16.95 2.63 -5.03
C ASN A 102 -17.69 3.23 -6.22
N THR A 103 -16.98 3.59 -7.29
CA THR A 103 -17.53 4.20 -8.50
C THR A 103 -17.32 3.35 -9.75
N ASN A 104 -16.58 2.25 -9.62
CA ASN A 104 -16.11 1.39 -10.71
C ASN A 104 -15.37 2.18 -11.81
N GLN A 105 -14.66 3.23 -11.40
CA GLN A 105 -13.84 4.05 -12.29
C GLN A 105 -12.38 3.60 -12.21
N ILE A 106 -11.74 3.48 -13.36
CA ILE A 106 -10.31 3.19 -13.47
C ILE A 106 -9.60 4.53 -13.67
N VAL A 107 -8.56 4.76 -12.88
CA VAL A 107 -7.70 5.95 -12.98
C VAL A 107 -6.27 5.57 -13.25
N HIS A 108 -5.58 6.45 -13.96
CA HIS A 108 -4.23 6.21 -14.46
C HIS A 108 -3.14 7.06 -13.78
N ASP A 109 -3.54 8.10 -13.06
CA ASP A 109 -2.62 8.98 -12.33
C ASP A 109 -3.33 9.79 -11.24
N MET A 110 -2.58 10.66 -10.54
CA MET A 110 -3.13 11.54 -9.51
C MET A 110 -4.13 12.57 -10.05
N ARG A 111 -3.99 13.05 -11.29
CA ARG A 111 -4.88 14.05 -11.89
C ARG A 111 -6.28 13.46 -12.10
N GLU A 112 -6.36 12.20 -12.49
CA GLU A 112 -7.61 11.45 -12.60
C GLU A 112 -8.16 11.04 -11.23
N LEU A 113 -7.28 10.66 -10.28
CA LEU A 113 -7.69 10.21 -8.95
C LEU A 113 -8.27 11.33 -8.08
N ILE A 114 -7.63 12.51 -8.03
CA ILE A 114 -8.02 13.64 -7.16
C ILE A 114 -9.51 14.00 -7.27
N PRO A 115 -10.09 14.28 -8.45
CA PRO A 115 -11.48 14.68 -8.56
C PRO A 115 -12.44 13.58 -8.11
N ILE A 116 -12.10 12.30 -8.35
CA ILE A 116 -12.93 11.17 -7.93
C ILE A 116 -12.84 10.97 -6.42
N ALA A 117 -11.63 10.99 -5.86
CA ALA A 117 -11.43 10.86 -4.42
C ALA A 117 -12.14 11.97 -3.62
N GLY A 118 -12.15 13.20 -4.14
CA GLY A 118 -12.87 14.33 -3.55
C GLY A 118 -14.39 14.15 -3.45
N MET A 119 -14.99 13.25 -4.24
CA MET A 119 -16.41 12.91 -4.13
C MET A 119 -16.71 11.87 -3.02
N ILE A 120 -15.70 11.10 -2.61
CA ILE A 120 -15.89 9.87 -1.82
C ILE A 120 -15.27 10.02 -0.41
N VAL A 121 -14.12 10.68 -0.30
CA VAL A 121 -13.43 10.93 0.97
C VAL A 121 -14.05 12.18 1.61
N ARG A 122 -14.72 12.00 2.75
CA ARG A 122 -15.24 13.08 3.61
C ARG A 122 -14.68 12.93 5.02
#